data_AF-A0A833QGJ1-F1
#
_entry.id   AF-A0A833QGJ1-F1
#
_cell.length_a   1.000
_cell.length_b   1.000
_cell.length_c   1.000
_cell.angle_alpha   90.00
_cell.angle_beta   90.00
_cell.angle_gamma   90.00
#
_symmetry.space_group_name_H-M   'P 1'
#
loop_
_entity.id
_entity.type
_entity.pdbx_description
1 polymer ?
#
loop_
_entity_poly.entity_id
_entity_poly.type
_entity_poly.pdbx_seq_one_letter_code
_entity_poly.pdbx_strand_id
1 'polypeptide(L)'
;MAKEEALQFKGDEDDDEGIISLDRLFFVDRNYELTEFTFGSNSLQLLCLRSASTDYDLTGQLVWPGAVLMNNYLSSHAQILSDRSVIELGSGVGITGMLCSRFCREVVLTDHNDEVLEIIRKNIDLEASRRNQSLLGLTTEKLEWGNREHIEQILQKHPSGFDLVLGADIYILFKMFSHEFVT
;
A
#
# COMPACT_ATOMS: atom_id res chain seq x y z
N MET A 1 15.46 10.18 -61.51
CA MET A 1 16.54 10.50 -60.55
C MET A 1 15.89 11.02 -59.28
N ALA A 2 15.55 10.11 -58.38
CA ALA A 2 15.17 10.42 -57.00
C ALA A 2 16.18 9.66 -56.13
N LYS A 3 16.83 10.40 -55.22
CA LYS A 3 17.89 9.89 -54.35
C LYS A 3 17.28 9.05 -53.24
N GLU A 4 17.85 7.88 -53.03
CA GLU A 4 17.60 6.97 -51.92
C GLU A 4 18.72 7.23 -50.90
N GLU A 5 18.41 7.82 -49.76
CA GLU A 5 19.36 8.00 -48.65
C GLU A 5 19.23 6.79 -47.73
N ALA A 6 20.18 5.86 -47.85
CA ALA A 6 20.36 4.76 -46.92
C ALA A 6 20.97 5.31 -45.62
N LEU A 7 20.20 5.30 -44.53
CA LEU A 7 20.72 5.50 -43.18
C LEU A 7 21.51 4.26 -42.76
N GLN A 8 22.80 4.48 -42.56
CA GLN A 8 23.76 3.46 -42.14
C GLN A 8 23.78 3.42 -40.61
N PHE A 9 23.08 2.46 -40.01
CA PHE A 9 23.18 2.17 -38.58
C PHE A 9 24.48 1.41 -38.33
N LYS A 10 25.37 2.02 -37.55
CA LYS A 10 26.60 1.39 -37.06
C LYS A 10 26.20 0.55 -35.84
N GLY A 11 26.30 -0.77 -35.97
CA GLY A 11 26.14 -1.69 -34.84
C GLY A 11 27.38 -1.60 -33.97
N ASP A 12 27.18 -1.33 -32.68
CA ASP A 12 28.17 -1.65 -31.66
C ASP A 12 27.91 -3.11 -31.26
N GLU A 13 28.85 -3.98 -31.65
CA GLU A 13 28.95 -5.36 -31.19
C GLU A 13 29.47 -5.33 -29.76
N ASP A 14 28.57 -5.42 -28.79
CA ASP A 14 28.89 -5.90 -27.45
C ASP A 14 28.16 -7.23 -27.24
N ASP A 15 28.94 -8.31 -27.20
CA ASP A 15 28.53 -9.65 -26.81
C ASP A 15 28.14 -9.65 -25.33
N ASP A 16 26.87 -9.38 -25.04
CA ASP A 16 26.22 -9.78 -23.79
C ASP A 16 24.97 -10.58 -24.16
N GLU A 17 24.94 -11.84 -23.72
CA GLU A 17 23.79 -12.73 -23.86
C GLU A 17 22.51 -11.98 -23.47
N GLY A 18 21.53 -11.92 -24.38
CA GLY A 18 20.33 -11.12 -24.26
C GLY A 18 19.55 -11.35 -22.97
N ILE A 19 19.90 -10.61 -21.92
CA ILE A 19 18.99 -10.26 -20.85
C ILE A 19 17.97 -9.32 -21.50
N ILE A 20 16.87 -9.91 -21.94
CA ILE A 20 15.64 -9.16 -22.16
C ILE A 20 15.36 -8.50 -20.81
N SER A 21 15.56 -7.18 -20.72
CA SER A 21 15.08 -6.39 -19.61
C SER A 21 13.55 -6.44 -19.65
N LEU A 22 12.96 -7.54 -19.13
CA LEU A 22 11.54 -7.57 -18.83
C LEU A 22 11.31 -6.42 -17.86
N ASP A 23 10.49 -5.46 -18.27
CA ASP A 23 10.00 -4.43 -17.35
C ASP A 23 9.54 -5.12 -16.06
N ARG A 24 9.96 -4.62 -14.89
CA ARG A 24 9.57 -5.19 -13.59
C ARG A 24 8.06 -5.42 -13.46
N LEU A 25 7.27 -4.64 -14.21
CA LEU A 25 5.82 -4.77 -14.40
C LEU A 25 5.36 -6.17 -14.83
N PHE A 26 6.18 -6.94 -15.56
CA PHE A 26 5.85 -8.31 -15.96
C PHE A 26 5.75 -9.29 -14.78
N PHE A 27 6.42 -9.01 -13.66
CA PHE A 27 6.48 -9.90 -12.50
C PHE A 27 5.55 -9.47 -11.36
N VAL A 28 4.83 -8.35 -11.50
CA VAL A 28 3.87 -7.90 -10.48
C VAL A 28 2.57 -8.69 -10.61
N ASP A 29 2.23 -9.46 -9.58
CA ASP A 29 0.94 -10.15 -9.53
C ASP A 29 -0.17 -9.12 -9.26
N ARG A 30 -1.07 -8.95 -10.23
CA ARG A 30 -2.24 -8.05 -10.14
C ARG A 30 -3.56 -8.83 -10.19
N ASN A 31 -3.53 -10.13 -9.92
CA ASN A 31 -4.73 -10.98 -9.87
C ASN A 31 -5.52 -10.78 -8.57
N TYR A 32 -5.94 -9.53 -8.34
CA TYR A 32 -6.70 -9.15 -7.16
C TYR A 32 -8.09 -9.79 -7.19
N GLU A 33 -8.50 -10.26 -6.02
CA GLU A 33 -9.83 -10.77 -5.79
C GLU A 33 -10.62 -9.83 -4.89
N LEU A 34 -11.88 -9.58 -5.28
CA LEU A 34 -12.81 -8.83 -4.45
C LEU A 34 -13.21 -9.69 -3.25
N THR A 35 -12.79 -9.26 -2.06
CA THR A 35 -13.04 -9.96 -0.79
C THR A 35 -13.86 -9.09 0.14
N GLU A 36 -14.89 -9.69 0.75
CA GLU A 36 -15.69 -9.02 1.78
C GLU A 36 -15.15 -9.31 3.18
N PHE A 37 -14.98 -8.26 3.97
CA PHE A 37 -14.56 -8.31 5.36
C PHE A 37 -15.65 -7.71 6.25
N THR A 38 -16.01 -8.39 7.33
CA THR A 38 -17.03 -7.92 8.27
C THR A 38 -16.43 -7.75 9.67
N PHE A 39 -16.59 -6.55 10.23
CA PHE A 39 -16.15 -6.16 11.57
C PHE A 39 -17.34 -5.59 12.34
N GLY A 40 -17.98 -6.39 13.19
CA GLY A 40 -19.22 -5.97 13.85
C GLY A 40 -20.32 -5.68 12.82
N SER A 41 -20.88 -4.46 12.83
CA SER A 41 -21.88 -4.00 11.84
C SER A 41 -21.27 -3.43 10.56
N ASN A 42 -19.94 -3.41 10.44
CA ASN A 42 -19.25 -2.81 9.30
C ASN A 42 -18.78 -3.89 8.31
N SER A 43 -19.36 -3.91 7.10
CA SER A 43 -18.82 -4.68 5.96
C SER A 43 -17.96 -3.77 5.07
N LEU A 44 -16.79 -4.23 4.63
CA LEU A 44 -15.89 -3.62 3.63
C LEU A 44 -15.70 -4.59 2.46
N GLN A 45 -15.64 -4.09 1.23
CA GLN A 45 -15.21 -4.88 0.07
C GLN A 45 -13.92 -4.31 -0.48
N LEU A 46 -12.89 -5.15 -0.57
CA LEU A 46 -11.55 -4.74 -1.00
C LEU A 46 -11.01 -5.72 -2.02
N LEU A 47 -10.30 -5.18 -3.01
CA LEU A 47 -9.42 -5.92 -3.88
C LEU A 47 -8.11 -6.23 -3.13
N CYS A 48 -7.76 -7.51 -3.03
CA CYS A 48 -6.52 -7.98 -2.43
C CYS A 48 -6.07 -9.30 -3.08
N LEU A 49 -4.79 -9.65 -2.97
CA LEU A 49 -4.31 -10.97 -3.36
C LEU A 49 -4.77 -12.03 -2.35
N ARG A 50 -4.91 -13.29 -2.80
CA ARG A 50 -5.19 -14.44 -1.92
C ARG A 50 -3.96 -15.07 -1.30
N SER A 51 -2.80 -14.90 -1.93
CA SER A 51 -1.54 -15.51 -1.54
C SER A 51 -0.39 -14.55 -1.82
N ALA A 52 0.67 -14.65 -1.02
CA ALA A 52 1.87 -13.86 -1.24
C ALA A 52 2.47 -14.17 -2.62
N SER A 53 2.94 -13.13 -3.29
CA SER A 53 3.90 -13.29 -4.37
C SER A 53 5.26 -13.67 -3.79
N THR A 54 6.20 -14.07 -4.65
CA THR A 54 7.59 -14.34 -4.24
C THR A 54 8.38 -13.07 -3.91
N ASP A 55 7.80 -11.89 -4.09
CA ASP A 55 8.43 -10.60 -3.86
C ASP A 55 8.01 -10.04 -2.49
N TYR A 56 8.98 -9.85 -1.61
CA TYR A 56 8.76 -9.35 -0.25
C TYR A 56 8.29 -7.88 -0.24
N ASP A 57 8.64 -7.08 -1.25
CA ASP A 57 8.23 -5.67 -1.32
C ASP A 57 6.74 -5.53 -1.65
N LEU A 58 6.09 -6.61 -2.08
CA LEU A 58 4.70 -6.68 -2.53
C LEU A 58 3.76 -7.33 -1.52
N THR A 59 4.23 -7.65 -0.31
CA THR A 59 3.39 -8.22 0.76
C THR A 59 2.23 -7.32 1.18
N GLY A 60 2.30 -6.01 0.89
CA GLY A 60 1.24 -5.05 1.13
C GLY A 60 -0.03 -5.29 0.28
N GLN A 61 0.03 -6.14 -0.73
CA GLN A 61 -1.13 -6.53 -1.55
C GLN A 61 -2.07 -7.54 -0.85
N LEU A 62 -1.68 -8.06 0.33
CA LEU A 62 -2.43 -8.99 1.15
C LEU A 62 -3.14 -8.30 2.31
N VAL A 63 -4.16 -8.95 2.86
CA VAL A 63 -4.69 -8.64 4.18
C VAL A 63 -4.04 -9.56 5.20
N TRP A 64 -3.25 -8.99 6.10
CA TRP A 64 -2.57 -9.73 7.15
C TRP A 64 -3.47 -9.97 8.38
N PRO A 65 -3.30 -11.08 9.12
CA PRO A 65 -4.18 -11.41 10.24
C PRO A 65 -4.21 -10.37 11.37
N GLY A 66 -3.10 -9.69 11.66
CA GLY A 66 -3.04 -8.64 12.66
C GLY A 66 -3.90 -7.43 12.28
N ALA A 67 -3.99 -7.08 10.99
CA ALA A 67 -4.92 -6.06 10.50
C ALA A 67 -6.40 -6.46 10.74
N VAL A 68 -6.74 -7.73 10.51
CA VAL A 68 -8.09 -8.27 10.80
C VAL A 68 -8.40 -8.21 12.31
N LEU A 69 -7.42 -8.56 13.16
CA LEU A 69 -7.56 -8.48 14.61
C LEU A 69 -7.73 -7.03 15.10
N MET A 70 -6.90 -6.12 14.59
CA MET A 70 -6.99 -4.68 14.90
C MET A 70 -8.36 -4.13 14.50
N ASN A 71 -8.87 -4.48 13.32
CA ASN A 71 -10.18 -4.02 12.87
C ASN A 71 -11.36 -4.55 13.70
N ASN A 72 -11.28 -5.80 14.17
CA ASN A 72 -12.27 -6.31 15.13
C ASN A 72 -12.26 -5.50 16.43
N TYR A 73 -11.07 -5.17 16.95
CA TYR A 73 -10.92 -4.33 18.13
C TYR A 73 -11.45 -2.91 17.92
N LEU A 74 -11.04 -2.26 16.83
CA LEU A 74 -11.47 -0.90 16.48
C LEU A 74 -12.98 -0.81 16.26
N SER A 75 -13.59 -1.77 15.56
CA SER A 75 -15.04 -1.80 15.34
C SER A 75 -15.82 -1.95 16.64
N SER A 76 -15.30 -2.73 17.60
CA SER A 76 -15.92 -2.89 18.92
C SER A 76 -15.64 -1.71 19.88
N HIS A 77 -14.70 -0.83 19.53
CA HIS A 77 -14.31 0.34 20.33
C HIS A 77 -14.33 1.63 19.52
N ALA A 78 -15.29 1.79 18.60
CA ALA A 78 -15.33 2.89 17.64
C ALA A 78 -15.30 4.30 18.28
N GLN A 79 -15.66 4.45 19.56
CA GLN A 79 -15.53 5.70 20.31
C GLN A 79 -14.10 6.25 20.33
N ILE A 80 -13.06 5.40 20.21
CA ILE A 80 -11.67 5.87 20.18
C ILE A 80 -11.35 6.60 18.86
N LEU A 81 -12.09 6.30 17.80
CA LEU A 81 -11.90 6.83 16.45
C LEU A 81 -12.74 8.09 16.18
N SER A 82 -13.76 8.34 17.00
CA SER A 82 -14.72 9.41 16.77
C SER A 82 -14.04 10.78 16.71
N ASP A 83 -14.25 11.50 15.60
CA ASP A 83 -13.73 12.85 15.34
C ASP A 83 -12.19 13.00 15.40
N ARG A 84 -11.46 11.90 15.21
CA ARG A 84 -9.99 11.89 15.18
C ARG A 84 -9.42 12.13 13.78
N SER A 85 -8.22 12.71 13.71
CA SER A 85 -7.33 12.55 12.55
C SER A 85 -6.39 11.36 12.76
N VAL A 86 -6.29 10.50 11.76
CA VAL A 86 -5.54 9.24 11.84
C VAL A 86 -4.53 9.17 10.70
N ILE A 87 -3.33 8.68 10.97
CA ILE A 87 -2.40 8.19 9.95
C ILE A 87 -2.15 6.71 10.16
N GLU A 88 -2.30 5.91 9.12
CA GLU A 88 -1.94 4.50 9.12
C GLU A 88 -0.59 4.31 8.41
N LEU A 89 0.36 3.70 9.10
CA LEU A 89 1.67 3.33 8.59
C LEU A 89 1.62 1.92 8.03
N GLY A 90 2.13 1.72 6.81
CA GLY A 90 2.14 0.40 6.16
C GLY A 90 0.72 -0.12 5.95
N SER A 91 -0.11 0.67 5.27
CA SER A 91 -1.54 0.42 5.11
C SER A 91 -1.89 -0.85 4.33
N GLY A 92 -0.94 -1.40 3.55
CA GLY A 92 -1.22 -2.55 2.68
C GLY A 92 -2.39 -2.25 1.75
N VAL A 93 -3.40 -3.10 1.66
CA VAL A 93 -4.61 -2.83 0.84
C VAL A 93 -5.57 -1.79 1.43
N GLY A 94 -5.25 -1.21 2.59
CA GLY A 94 -5.99 -0.13 3.24
C GLY A 94 -7.12 -0.55 4.16
N ILE A 95 -7.19 -1.83 4.55
CA ILE A 95 -8.34 -2.40 5.29
C ILE A 95 -8.63 -1.67 6.61
N THR A 96 -7.60 -1.20 7.34
CA THR A 96 -7.82 -0.53 8.61
C THR A 96 -8.26 0.91 8.43
N GLY A 97 -7.54 1.73 7.66
CA GLY A 97 -7.96 3.11 7.47
C GLY A 97 -9.30 3.23 6.73
N MET A 98 -9.66 2.26 5.88
CA MET A 98 -11.00 2.16 5.30
C MET A 98 -12.10 1.89 6.32
N LEU A 99 -11.82 1.11 7.37
CA LEU A 99 -12.73 0.97 8.50
C LEU A 99 -12.78 2.29 9.30
N CYS A 100 -11.62 2.87 9.58
CA CYS A 100 -11.49 4.09 10.38
C CYS A 100 -12.18 5.30 9.75
N SER A 101 -12.18 5.42 8.41
CA SER A 101 -12.82 6.51 7.67
C SER A 101 -14.32 6.63 7.90
N ARG A 102 -14.95 5.59 8.48
CA ARG A 102 -16.38 5.61 8.86
C ARG A 102 -16.66 6.38 10.15
N PHE A 103 -15.63 6.64 10.95
CA PHE A 103 -15.73 7.19 12.30
C PHE A 103 -14.86 8.44 12.48
N CYS A 104 -13.73 8.48 11.80
CA CYS A 104 -12.74 9.54 11.89
C CYS A 104 -13.14 10.74 11.03
N ARG A 105 -12.64 11.92 11.41
CA ARG A 105 -12.77 13.14 10.61
C ARG A 105 -11.80 13.13 9.42
N GLU A 106 -10.64 12.51 9.60
CA GLU A 106 -9.58 12.43 8.59
C GLU A 106 -8.78 11.14 8.79
N VAL A 107 -8.40 10.49 7.69
CA VAL A 107 -7.57 9.29 7.65
C VAL A 107 -6.59 9.40 6.49
N VAL A 108 -5.30 9.27 6.79
CA VAL A 108 -4.22 9.22 5.80
C VAL A 108 -3.68 7.80 5.79
N LEU A 109 -3.88 7.09 4.68
CA LEU A 109 -3.29 5.79 4.41
C LEU A 109 -1.89 5.99 3.83
N THR A 110 -0.89 5.28 4.35
CA THR A 110 0.48 5.40 3.86
C THR A 110 1.13 4.05 3.60
N ASP A 111 1.86 4.00 2.48
CA ASP A 111 2.75 2.89 2.15
C ASP A 111 3.93 3.44 1.34
N HIS A 112 5.03 2.68 1.32
CA HIS A 112 6.23 3.01 0.56
C HIS A 112 6.13 2.56 -0.90
N ASN A 113 5.38 1.48 -1.17
CA ASN A 113 5.34 0.82 -2.46
C ASN A 113 4.23 1.42 -3.36
N ASP A 114 4.60 1.87 -4.56
CA ASP A 114 3.67 2.51 -5.50
C ASP A 114 2.58 1.55 -6.00
N GLU A 115 2.87 0.25 -6.13
CA GLU A 115 1.89 -0.79 -6.48
C GLU A 115 0.85 -0.96 -5.36
N VAL A 116 1.31 -0.91 -4.10
CA VAL A 116 0.44 -0.97 -2.93
C VAL A 116 -0.43 0.30 -2.86
N LEU A 117 0.15 1.48 -3.10
CA LEU A 117 -0.61 2.73 -3.18
C LEU A 117 -1.64 2.72 -4.33
N GLU A 118 -1.34 2.09 -5.46
CA GLU A 118 -2.29 1.94 -6.56
C GLU A 118 -3.50 1.11 -6.14
N ILE A 119 -3.30 -0.02 -5.46
CA ILE A 119 -4.42 -0.86 -5.00
C ILE A 119 -5.22 -0.20 -3.88
N ILE A 120 -4.58 0.54 -2.97
CA ILE A 120 -5.29 1.33 -1.95
C ILE A 120 -6.25 2.32 -2.62
N ARG A 121 -5.78 3.08 -3.62
CA ARG A 121 -6.62 4.05 -4.34
C ARG A 121 -7.81 3.38 -5.02
N LYS A 122 -7.59 2.24 -5.69
CA LYS A 122 -8.68 1.43 -6.28
C LYS A 122 -9.70 0.99 -5.24
N ASN A 123 -9.25 0.59 -4.06
CA ASN A 123 -10.12 0.21 -2.97
C ASN A 123 -10.94 1.40 -2.45
N ILE A 124 -10.33 2.58 -2.28
CA ILE A 124 -11.06 3.80 -1.90
C ILE A 124 -12.19 4.11 -2.89
N ASP A 125 -11.90 4.07 -4.19
CA ASP A 125 -12.89 4.33 -5.24
C ASP A 125 -14.03 3.31 -5.22
N LEU A 126 -13.69 2.04 -4.98
CA LEU A 126 -14.65 0.94 -4.84
C LEU A 126 -15.60 1.17 -3.66
N GLU A 127 -15.08 1.48 -2.46
CA GLU A 127 -15.94 1.74 -1.29
C GLU A 127 -16.76 3.02 -1.43
N ALA A 128 -16.20 4.08 -2.04
CA ALA A 128 -16.94 5.32 -2.30
C ALA A 128 -18.13 5.06 -3.23
N SER A 129 -17.91 4.27 -4.28
CA SER A 129 -18.95 3.84 -5.22
C SER A 129 -20.01 2.96 -4.54
N ARG A 130 -19.57 1.96 -3.76
CA ARG A 130 -20.48 1.02 -3.07
C ARG A 130 -21.40 1.73 -2.06
N ARG A 131 -20.90 2.76 -1.39
CA ARG A 131 -21.65 3.52 -0.39
C ARG A 131 -22.49 4.66 -0.99
N ASN A 132 -22.36 4.93 -2.30
CA ASN A 132 -22.90 6.14 -2.94
C ASN A 132 -22.56 7.42 -2.14
N GLN A 133 -21.36 7.46 -1.57
CA GLN A 133 -20.93 8.51 -0.66
C GLN A 133 -19.44 8.79 -0.89
N SER A 134 -19.07 10.06 -1.04
CA SER A 134 -17.67 10.46 -1.05
C SER A 134 -17.05 10.20 0.32
N LEU A 135 -15.91 9.52 0.35
CA LEU A 135 -15.10 9.30 1.55
C LEU A 135 -14.22 10.54 1.83
N LEU A 136 -14.88 11.69 2.00
CA LEU A 136 -14.21 12.97 2.28
C LEU A 136 -13.35 12.82 3.53
N GLY A 137 -12.07 13.15 3.42
CA GLY A 137 -11.09 13.01 4.50
C GLY A 137 -10.30 11.70 4.49
N LEU A 138 -10.55 10.77 3.57
CA LEU A 138 -9.71 9.59 3.35
C LEU A 138 -8.74 9.85 2.18
N THR A 139 -7.44 9.89 2.46
CA THR A 139 -6.39 10.13 1.45
C THR A 139 -5.29 9.08 1.50
N THR A 140 -4.45 9.06 0.46
CA THR A 140 -3.27 8.20 0.36
C THR A 140 -2.02 9.04 0.17
N GLU A 141 -0.95 8.74 0.90
CA GLU A 141 0.34 9.40 0.75
C GLU A 141 1.48 8.37 0.70
N LYS A 142 2.53 8.68 -0.06
CA LYS A 142 3.73 7.85 -0.08
C LYS A 142 4.54 8.10 1.19
N LEU A 143 4.86 7.04 1.92
CA LEU A 143 5.72 7.12 3.09
C LEU A 143 6.66 5.91 3.14
N GLU A 144 7.93 6.20 2.96
CA GLU A 144 9.03 5.27 3.26
C GLU A 144 9.55 5.62 4.65
N TRP A 145 9.58 4.66 5.57
CA TRP A 145 9.96 4.95 6.94
C TRP A 145 11.41 5.38 7.03
N GLY A 146 11.64 6.47 7.77
CA GLY A 146 12.96 7.11 7.87
C GLY A 146 13.27 8.10 6.74
N ASN A 147 12.46 8.14 5.67
CA ASN A 147 12.60 9.15 4.62
C ASN A 147 12.07 10.51 5.11
N ARG A 148 12.97 11.46 5.33
CA ARG A 148 12.64 12.79 5.87
C ARG A 148 11.77 13.63 4.94
N GLU A 149 12.01 13.53 3.63
CA GLU A 149 11.25 14.31 2.65
C GLU A 149 9.78 13.88 2.65
N HIS A 150 9.50 12.57 2.63
CA HIS A 150 8.13 12.06 2.71
C HIS A 150 7.43 12.52 4.01
N ILE A 151 8.14 12.44 5.14
CA ILE A 151 7.62 12.89 6.44
C ILE A 151 7.29 14.40 6.40
N GLU A 152 8.21 15.23 5.91
CA GLU A 152 8.02 16.67 5.82
C GLU A 152 6.85 17.05 4.90
N GLN A 153 6.69 16.38 3.76
CA GLN A 153 5.56 16.60 2.85
C GLN A 153 4.22 16.27 3.50
N ILE A 154 4.12 15.16 4.24
CA ILE A 154 2.90 14.80 4.98
C ILE A 154 2.62 15.83 6.08
N LEU A 155 3.63 16.22 6.86
CA LEU A 155 3.46 17.21 7.94
C LEU A 155 3.11 18.61 7.40
N GLN A 156 3.57 18.98 6.21
CA GLN A 156 3.15 20.22 5.55
C GLN A 156 1.67 20.21 5.15
N LYS A 157 1.17 19.07 4.66
CA LYS A 157 -0.26 18.87 4.34
C LYS A 157 -1.13 18.81 5.60
N HIS A 158 -0.57 18.28 6.70
CA HIS A 158 -1.26 18.06 7.97
C HIS A 158 -0.50 18.76 9.13
N PRO A 159 -0.50 20.10 9.19
CA PRO A 159 0.32 20.86 10.15
C PRO A 159 -0.11 20.67 11.60
N SER A 160 -1.35 20.25 11.85
CA SER A 160 -1.87 19.91 13.18
C SER A 160 -1.47 18.50 13.64
N GLY A 161 -0.83 17.71 12.77
CA GLY A 161 -0.49 16.32 13.04
C GLY A 161 -1.72 15.40 13.10
N PHE A 162 -1.54 14.26 13.77
CA PHE A 162 -2.54 13.20 13.88
C PHE A 162 -2.83 12.87 15.34
N ASP A 163 -4.11 12.66 15.67
CA ASP A 163 -4.53 12.19 16.99
C ASP A 163 -4.11 10.74 17.25
N LEU A 164 -4.10 9.91 16.21
CA LEU A 164 -3.74 8.49 16.28
C LEU A 164 -2.81 8.09 15.14
N VAL A 165 -1.81 7.26 15.47
CA VAL A 165 -0.95 6.57 14.52
C VAL A 165 -1.26 5.08 14.62
N LEU A 166 -1.67 4.47 13.51
CA LEU A 166 -2.00 3.05 13.43
C LEU A 166 -0.96 2.31 12.59
N GLY A 167 -0.83 1.01 12.84
CA GLY A 167 -0.02 0.10 12.04
C GLY A 167 -0.22 -1.34 12.49
N ALA A 168 -0.56 -2.22 11.56
CA ALA A 168 -0.76 -3.64 11.83
C ALA A 168 0.21 -4.48 11.00
N ASP A 169 0.81 -5.50 11.62
CA ASP A 169 1.80 -6.38 10.99
C ASP A 169 3.01 -5.65 10.36
N ILE A 170 3.29 -4.44 10.82
CA ILE A 170 4.38 -3.58 10.34
C ILE A 170 5.75 -3.88 10.94
N TYR A 171 5.79 -4.62 12.07
CA TYR A 171 7.02 -5.05 12.70
C TYR A 171 7.23 -6.54 12.46
N ILE A 172 7.98 -6.87 11.41
CA ILE A 172 8.34 -8.25 11.07
C ILE A 172 9.77 -8.46 11.55
N LEU A 173 9.95 -9.30 12.57
CA LEU A 173 11.26 -9.61 13.13
C LEU A 173 12.07 -10.44 12.11
N PHE A 174 12.82 -9.78 11.23
CA PHE A 174 13.89 -10.44 10.49
C PHE A 174 15.04 -10.70 11.47
N LYS A 175 14.98 -11.84 12.18
CA LYS A 175 16.13 -12.33 12.91
C LYS A 175 17.17 -12.72 11.86
N MET A 176 18.09 -11.81 11.52
CA MET A 176 19.38 -12.22 11.00
C MET A 176 19.96 -13.17 12.06
N PHE A 177 19.93 -14.47 11.77
CA PHE A 177 20.84 -15.38 12.41
C PHE A 177 22.23 -14.93 11.98
N SER A 178 22.83 -14.02 12.76
CA SER A 178 24.27 -13.85 12.77
C SER A 178 24.82 -15.21 13.21
N HIS A 179 25.18 -16.05 12.25
CA HIS A 179 26.02 -17.20 12.50
C HIS A 179 27.41 -16.68 12.90
N GLU A 180 27.54 -16.23 14.15
CA GLU A 180 28.83 -16.29 14.83
C GLU A 180 29.00 -17.75 15.28
N PHE A 181 29.57 -18.57 14.39
CA PHE A 181 30.29 -19.74 14.84
C PHE A 181 31.57 -19.26 15.51
N VAL A 182 31.51 -19.07 16.83
CA VAL A 182 32.68 -19.12 17.69
C VAL A 182 32.55 -20.39 18.51
N THR A 183 33.26 -21.42 18.10
CA THR A 183 34.21 -22.23 18.89
C THR A 183 34.85 -23.27 17.98
#